data_AF-A0A364NCM0-F1
#
_entry.id   AF-A0A364NCM0-F1
#
_cell.length_a   1.000
_cell.length_b   1.000
_cell.length_c   1.000
_cell.angle_alpha   90.00
_cell.angle_beta   90.00
_cell.angle_gamma   90.00
#
_symmetry.space_group_name_H-M   'P 1'
#
loop_
_entity.id
_entity.type
_entity.pdbx_description
1 polymer ?
#
loop_
_entity_poly.entity_id
_entity_poly.type
_entity_poly.pdbx_seq_one_letter_code
_entity_poly.pdbx_strand_id
1 'polypeptide(L)'
;MTPQSHLIDVRSASEFSTGHLTSDIAPTLNIEYQIIDQLSEIYAARGISVAKDDHITLYCRSGRRSNIALQTLRKLGYAHVRDIGGLEDARRVLDREQVQRQLDGEIEGMAGEEGKDVGGDVGRETRVKSFGALVEGLKALEG
;
A
#
# COMPACT_ATOMS: atom_id res chain seq x y z
N MET A 1 14.38 -10.60 12.49
CA MET A 1 13.46 -10.98 11.40
C MET A 1 12.99 -9.69 10.77
N THR A 2 13.05 -9.57 9.45
CA THR A 2 12.57 -8.39 8.73
C THR A 2 11.05 -8.40 8.67
N PRO A 3 10.36 -7.33 9.08
CA PRO A 3 8.90 -7.29 9.06
C PRO A 3 8.38 -7.51 7.63
N GLN A 4 7.41 -8.41 7.49
CA GLN A 4 6.78 -8.72 6.20
C GLN A 4 5.54 -7.83 5.99
N SER A 5 5.13 -7.67 4.73
CA SER A 5 3.89 -6.98 4.37
C SER A 5 2.86 -7.98 3.88
N HIS A 6 1.65 -7.90 4.42
CA HIS A 6 0.53 -8.78 4.12
C HIS A 6 -0.69 -7.97 3.69
N LEU A 7 -1.32 -8.35 2.58
CA LEU A 7 -2.58 -7.75 2.11
C LEU A 7 -3.70 -8.77 2.28
N ILE A 8 -4.76 -8.39 3.00
CA ILE A 8 -5.83 -9.31 3.38
C ILE A 8 -7.18 -8.78 2.91
N ASP A 9 -7.83 -9.59 2.07
CA ASP A 9 -9.22 -9.41 1.68
C ASP A 9 -10.12 -10.07 2.72
N VAL A 10 -10.88 -9.26 3.47
CA VAL A 10 -11.77 -9.78 4.52
C VAL A 10 -13.21 -10.01 4.05
N ARG A 11 -13.42 -10.07 2.73
CA ARG A 11 -14.69 -10.47 2.11
C ARG A 11 -14.83 -11.98 2.08
N SER A 12 -16.00 -12.46 1.66
CA SER A 12 -16.24 -13.89 1.47
C SER A 12 -15.39 -14.47 0.33
N ALA A 13 -15.14 -15.78 0.37
CA ALA A 13 -14.43 -16.49 -0.70
C ALA A 13 -15.10 -16.33 -2.08
N SER A 14 -16.43 -16.26 -2.11
CA SER A 14 -17.18 -16.00 -3.34
C SER A 14 -16.87 -14.62 -3.92
N GLU A 15 -16.84 -13.56 -3.08
CA GLU A 15 -16.46 -12.22 -3.51
C GLU A 15 -15.00 -12.17 -3.98
N PHE A 16 -14.09 -12.85 -3.28
CA PHE A 16 -12.67 -12.92 -3.65
C PHE A 16 -12.46 -13.57 -5.02
N SER A 17 -13.23 -14.62 -5.33
CA SER A 17 -13.16 -15.36 -6.60
C SER A 17 -13.66 -14.55 -7.79
N THR A 18 -14.55 -13.57 -7.57
CA THR A 18 -15.06 -12.69 -8.63
C THR A 18 -14.09 -11.57 -9.01
N GLY A 19 -13.06 -11.34 -8.22
CA GLY A 19 -12.07 -10.30 -8.44
C GLY A 19 -11.53 -9.77 -7.11
N HIS A 20 -10.24 -9.98 -6.89
CA HIS A 20 -9.50 -9.46 -5.76
C HIS A 20 -8.43 -8.47 -6.23
N LEU A 21 -7.93 -7.66 -5.30
CA LEU A 21 -6.84 -6.76 -5.59
C LEU A 21 -5.54 -7.57 -5.59
N THR A 22 -4.76 -7.42 -6.65
CA THR A 22 -3.39 -7.92 -6.75
C THR A 22 -2.44 -6.75 -6.64
N SER A 23 -1.37 -6.88 -5.87
CA SER A 23 -0.33 -5.86 -5.77
C SER A 23 1.04 -6.53 -5.73
N ASP A 24 2.03 -5.90 -6.35
CA ASP A 24 3.43 -6.34 -6.29
C ASP A 24 4.06 -6.11 -4.90
N ILE A 25 3.39 -5.35 -4.04
CA ILE A 25 3.87 -4.97 -2.71
C ILE A 25 3.77 -6.13 -1.71
N ALA A 26 2.68 -6.90 -1.78
CA ALA A 26 2.37 -7.97 -0.84
C ALA A 26 1.41 -8.99 -1.46
N PRO A 27 1.54 -10.29 -1.12
CA PRO A 27 0.60 -11.30 -1.56
C PRO A 27 -0.78 -11.06 -0.93
N THR A 28 -1.83 -11.10 -1.76
CA THR A 28 -3.21 -11.00 -1.29
C THR A 28 -3.73 -12.34 -0.83
N LEU A 29 -4.22 -12.39 0.41
CA LEU A 29 -4.89 -13.57 0.97
C LEU A 29 -6.33 -13.25 1.37
N ASN A 30 -7.23 -14.19 1.12
CA ASN A 30 -8.60 -14.09 1.59
C ASN A 30 -8.76 -14.72 2.96
N ILE A 31 -9.15 -13.91 3.94
CA ILE A 31 -9.50 -14.35 5.30
C ILE A 31 -10.71 -13.55 5.76
N GLU A 32 -11.87 -14.19 5.82
CA GLU A 32 -13.11 -13.50 6.19
C GLU A 32 -13.00 -12.85 7.57
N TYR A 33 -13.62 -11.68 7.73
CA TYR A 33 -13.54 -10.91 8.98
C TYR A 33 -14.00 -11.70 10.23
N GLN A 34 -14.82 -12.74 10.03
CA GLN A 34 -15.35 -13.60 11.10
C GLN A 34 -14.32 -14.56 11.68
N ILE A 35 -13.27 -14.90 10.92
CA ILE A 35 -12.22 -15.85 11.30
C ILE A 35 -10.84 -15.18 11.36
N ILE A 36 -10.80 -13.85 11.34
CA ILE A 36 -9.56 -13.08 11.32
C ILE A 36 -8.73 -13.27 12.60
N ASP A 37 -9.36 -13.73 13.69
CA ASP A 37 -8.65 -14.08 14.91
C ASP A 37 -7.72 -15.30 14.74
N GLN A 38 -8.02 -16.18 13.78
CA GLN A 38 -7.23 -17.35 13.43
C GLN A 38 -6.15 -17.05 12.39
N LEU A 39 -5.87 -15.77 12.11
CA LEU A 39 -4.91 -15.35 11.09
C LEU A 39 -3.56 -16.09 11.20
N SER A 40 -3.01 -16.22 12.40
CA SER A 40 -1.73 -16.93 12.60
C SER A 40 -1.78 -18.39 12.19
N GLU A 41 -2.89 -19.08 12.48
CA GLU A 41 -3.07 -20.50 12.16
C GLU A 41 -3.27 -20.70 10.66
N ILE A 42 -4.07 -19.83 10.02
CA ILE A 42 -4.31 -19.87 8.57
C ILE A 42 -3.01 -19.66 7.79
N TYR A 43 -2.16 -18.73 8.24
CA TYR A 43 -0.84 -18.52 7.66
C TYR A 43 0.09 -19.72 7.89
N ALA A 44 0.11 -20.27 9.11
CA ALA A 44 0.92 -21.43 9.45
C ALA A 44 0.55 -22.67 8.62
N ALA A 45 -0.75 -22.90 8.37
CA ALA A 45 -1.23 -23.98 7.51
C ALA A 45 -0.75 -23.87 6.05
N ARG A 46 -0.39 -22.66 5.62
CA ARG A 46 0.19 -22.37 4.30
C ARG A 46 1.72 -22.37 4.32
N GLY A 47 2.34 -22.70 5.45
CA GLY A 47 3.80 -22.66 5.64
C GLY A 47 4.37 -21.24 5.76
N ILE A 48 3.52 -20.24 6.02
CA ILE A 48 3.93 -18.84 6.15
C ILE A 48 3.90 -18.47 7.64
N SER A 49 5.00 -17.91 8.15
CA SER A 49 5.02 -17.37 9.52
C SER A 49 4.64 -15.89 9.49
N VAL A 50 3.69 -15.50 10.34
CA VAL A 50 3.27 -14.10 10.50
C VAL A 50 3.63 -13.63 11.91
N ALA A 51 4.44 -12.59 11.97
CA ALA A 51 4.85 -11.99 13.23
C ALA A 51 3.86 -10.90 13.68
N LYS A 52 3.85 -10.60 14.97
CA LYS A 52 3.03 -9.49 15.52
C LYS A 52 3.49 -8.11 15.05
N ASP A 53 4.75 -8.01 14.63
CA ASP A 53 5.36 -6.80 14.07
C ASP A 53 5.23 -6.74 12.53
N ASP A 54 4.55 -7.69 11.89
CA ASP A 54 4.31 -7.60 10.45
C ASP A 54 3.29 -6.51 10.11
N HIS A 55 3.46 -5.93 8.92
CA HIS A 55 2.55 -4.92 8.37
C HIS A 55 1.35 -5.61 7.72
N ILE A 56 0.19 -5.52 8.36
CA ILE A 56 -1.07 -6.10 7.88
C ILE A 56 -1.97 -5.00 7.34
N THR A 57 -2.28 -5.09 6.05
CA THR A 57 -3.21 -4.19 5.35
C THR A 57 -4.50 -4.92 5.06
N LEU A 58 -5.63 -4.35 5.51
CA LEU A 58 -6.95 -4.95 5.37
C LEU A 58 -7.81 -4.12 4.43
N TYR A 59 -8.61 -4.79 3.60
CA TYR A 59 -9.67 -4.15 2.83
C TYR A 59 -10.90 -5.04 2.74
N CYS A 60 -12.05 -4.44 2.42
CA CYS A 60 -13.25 -5.21 2.10
C CYS A 60 -14.05 -4.53 0.99
N ARG A 61 -15.36 -4.81 0.88
CA ARG A 61 -16.21 -4.17 -0.13
C ARG A 61 -16.43 -2.67 0.14
N SER A 62 -16.73 -2.30 1.38
CA SER A 62 -17.16 -0.94 1.77
C SER A 62 -16.48 -0.37 3.02
N GLY A 63 -15.40 -0.98 3.50
CA GLY A 63 -14.66 -0.57 4.71
C GLY A 63 -15.17 -1.10 6.05
N ARG A 64 -16.47 -1.41 6.20
CA ARG A 64 -17.03 -1.83 7.52
C ARG A 64 -16.41 -3.13 8.06
N ARG A 65 -16.25 -4.14 7.21
CA ARG A 65 -15.73 -5.47 7.63
C ARG A 65 -14.24 -5.40 7.95
N SER A 66 -13.47 -4.64 7.16
CA SER A 66 -12.04 -4.43 7.38
C SER A 66 -11.76 -3.63 8.64
N ASN A 67 -12.62 -2.67 9.00
CA ASN A 67 -12.52 -1.98 10.29
C ASN A 67 -12.75 -2.93 11.49
N ILE A 68 -13.73 -3.82 11.41
CA ILE A 68 -13.95 -4.84 12.46
C ILE A 68 -12.72 -5.73 12.59
N ALA A 69 -12.19 -6.21 11.46
CA ALA A 69 -10.99 -7.04 11.43
C ALA A 69 -9.76 -6.31 12.00
N LEU A 70 -9.59 -5.02 11.71
CA LEU A 70 -8.54 -4.17 12.28
C LEU A 70 -8.61 -4.16 13.81
N GLN A 71 -9.80 -3.95 14.37
CA GLN A 71 -9.99 -3.93 15.82
C GLN A 71 -9.66 -5.30 16.44
N THR A 72 -10.07 -6.39 15.80
CA THR A 72 -9.76 -7.75 16.28
C THR A 72 -8.25 -8.00 16.28
N LEU A 73 -7.54 -7.69 15.20
CA LEU A 73 -6.10 -7.91 15.13
C LEU A 73 -5.33 -7.03 16.12
N ARG A 74 -5.74 -5.77 16.33
CA ARG A 74 -5.13 -4.93 17.36
C ARG A 74 -5.31 -5.50 18.76
N LYS A 75 -6.50 -6.04 19.08
CA LYS A 75 -6.74 -6.72 20.36
C LYS A 75 -5.87 -7.97 20.55
N LEU A 76 -5.50 -8.64 19.46
CA LEU A 76 -4.60 -9.78 19.45
C LEU A 76 -3.11 -9.39 19.49
N GLY A 77 -2.79 -8.10 19.61
CA GLY A 77 -1.42 -7.61 19.78
C GLY A 77 -0.63 -7.43 18.49
N TYR A 78 -1.29 -7.38 17.33
CA TYR A 78 -0.61 -6.99 16.09
C TYR A 78 -0.32 -5.49 16.11
N ALA A 79 0.95 -5.11 15.94
CA ALA A 79 1.43 -3.75 16.08
C ALA A 79 1.07 -2.89 14.86
N HIS A 80 1.26 -3.42 13.65
CA HIS A 80 1.16 -2.65 12.41
C HIS A 80 -0.02 -3.10 11.55
N VAL A 81 -1.23 -2.84 12.03
CA VAL A 81 -2.45 -3.13 11.28
C VAL A 81 -3.12 -1.85 10.80
N ARG A 82 -3.46 -1.80 9.52
CA ARG A 82 -4.21 -0.70 8.89
C ARG A 82 -5.38 -1.20 8.05
N ASP A 83 -6.43 -0.39 8.01
CA ASP A 83 -7.59 -0.55 7.12
C ASP A 83 -7.48 0.48 6.00
N ILE A 84 -7.53 0.02 4.75
CA ILE A 84 -7.51 0.89 3.55
C ILE A 84 -8.90 1.05 2.92
N GLY A 85 -9.95 0.55 3.60
CA GLY A 85 -11.34 0.85 3.27
C GLY A 85 -12.01 -0.14 2.32
N GLY A 86 -12.83 0.40 1.41
CA GLY A 86 -13.56 -0.36 0.40
C GLY A 86 -12.68 -0.83 -0.74
N LEU A 87 -13.24 -1.63 -1.64
CA LEU A 87 -12.48 -2.25 -2.74
C LEU A 87 -11.90 -1.18 -3.69
N GLU A 88 -12.69 -0.14 -3.97
CA GLU A 88 -12.27 0.95 -4.86
C GLU A 88 -11.22 1.86 -4.20
N ASP A 89 -11.41 2.22 -2.93
CA ASP A 89 -10.42 2.99 -2.15
C ASP A 89 -9.11 2.22 -2.02
N ALA A 90 -9.20 0.94 -1.68
CA ALA A 90 -8.04 0.07 -1.54
C ALA A 90 -7.26 -0.02 -2.86
N ARG A 91 -7.94 -0.12 -4.01
CA ARG A 91 -7.29 -0.09 -5.32
C ARG A 91 -6.51 1.20 -5.54
N ARG A 92 -7.09 2.36 -5.21
CA ARG A 92 -6.43 3.68 -5.35
C ARG A 92 -5.22 3.81 -4.42
N VAL A 93 -5.33 3.30 -3.19
CA VAL A 93 -4.25 3.32 -2.22
C VAL A 93 -3.08 2.46 -2.70
N LEU A 94 -3.35 1.22 -3.12
CA LEU A 94 -2.31 0.30 -3.59
C LEU A 94 -1.61 0.82 -4.85
N ASP A 95 -2.35 1.37 -5.80
CA ASP A 95 -1.79 1.98 -7.02
C ASP A 95 -0.83 3.13 -6.68
N ARG A 96 -1.26 4.02 -5.77
CA ARG A 96 -0.43 5.14 -5.30
C ARG A 96 0.83 4.67 -4.58
N GLU A 97 0.72 3.67 -3.72
CA GLU A 97 1.85 3.11 -2.97
C GLU A 97 2.84 2.38 -3.89
N GLN A 98 2.34 1.73 -4.94
CA GLN A 98 3.16 1.08 -5.94
C GLN A 98 4.00 2.09 -6.72
N VAL A 99 3.39 3.19 -7.18
CA VAL A 99 4.10 4.29 -7.85
C VAL A 99 5.12 4.94 -6.91
N GLN A 100 4.75 5.19 -5.65
CA GLN A 100 5.65 5.81 -4.67
C GLN A 100 6.91 4.96 -4.44
N ARG A 101 6.79 3.63 -4.41
CA ARG A 101 7.94 2.73 -4.25
C ARG A 101 8.84 2.66 -5.49
N GLN A 102 8.26 2.74 -6.69
CA GLN A 102 9.06 2.82 -7.91
C GLN A 102 9.92 4.09 -7.89
N LEU A 103 9.34 5.22 -7.52
CA LEU A 103 10.07 6.49 -7.43
C LEU A 103 11.15 6.50 -6.34
N ASP A 104 10.91 5.85 -5.20
CA ASP A 104 11.89 5.76 -4.09
C ASP A 104 13.06 4.81 -4.45
N GLY A 105 12.77 3.68 -5.11
CA GLY A 105 13.79 2.77 -5.63
C GLY A 105 14.63 3.36 -6.76
N GLU A 106 14.07 4.29 -7.55
CA GLU A 106 14.82 5.06 -8.55
C GLU A 106 15.77 6.09 -7.90
N ILE A 107 15.40 6.66 -6.75
CA ILE A 107 16.27 7.59 -5.99
C ILE A 107 17.45 6.84 -5.35
N GLU A 108 17.27 5.61 -4.85
CA GLU A 108 18.39 4.78 -4.37
C GLU A 108 19.34 4.34 -5.50
N GLY A 109 18.84 4.21 -6.74
CA GLY A 109 19.65 3.91 -7.93
C GLY A 109 20.56 5.07 -8.39
N MET A 110 20.28 6.31 -7.97
CA MET A 110 21.08 7.50 -8.32
C MET A 110 22.07 7.92 -7.22
N ALA A 111 22.04 7.29 -6.04
CA ALA A 111 22.95 7.59 -4.92
C ALA A 111 24.23 6.73 -4.92
N GLY A 112 24.61 6.21 -6.08
CA GLY A 112 25.75 5.31 -6.26
C GLY A 112 26.80 5.81 -7.25
N GLU A 113 27.23 7.07 -7.16
CA GLU A 113 28.45 7.57 -7.81
C GLU A 113 29.04 8.75 -7.01
N GLU A 114 29.84 8.46 -5.98
CA GLU A 114 30.79 9.43 -5.42
C GLU A 114 32.06 9.40 -6.26
N GLY A 115 32.30 10.49 -7.02
CA GLY A 115 33.48 10.58 -7.86
C GLY A 115 33.65 11.89 -8.63
N LYS A 116 33.98 12.95 -7.87
CA LYS A 116 34.87 14.06 -8.25
C LYS A 116 34.31 15.33 -8.97
N ASP A 117 34.65 16.45 -8.34
CA ASP A 117 35.01 17.77 -8.90
C ASP A 117 33.97 18.92 -9.01
N VAL A 118 34.13 19.85 -8.06
CA VAL A 118 34.08 21.34 -8.18
C VAL A 118 32.77 22.04 -7.83
N GLY A 119 32.92 23.01 -6.91
CA GLY A 119 31.87 23.75 -6.24
C GLY A 119 31.12 24.80 -7.06
N GLY A 120 30.03 25.28 -6.47
CA GLY A 120 29.22 26.37 -7.00
C GLY A 120 27.90 26.54 -6.24
N ASP A 121 27.91 27.47 -5.29
CA ASP A 121 26.83 28.36 -4.80
C ASP A 121 25.34 27.92 -4.82
N VAL A 122 24.79 27.83 -3.60
CA VAL A 122 23.49 28.36 -3.13
C VAL A 122 22.25 28.33 -4.06
N GLY A 123 21.18 27.63 -3.61
CA GLY A 123 19.82 27.93 -4.07
C GLY A 123 18.76 26.87 -3.73
N ARG A 124 18.19 26.93 -2.51
CA ARG A 124 16.88 26.31 -2.19
C ARG A 124 15.82 26.92 -3.12
N GLU A 125 15.08 26.13 -3.90
CA GLU A 125 13.70 26.47 -4.30
C GLU A 125 12.90 25.27 -4.82
N THR A 126 11.98 24.82 -3.95
CA THR A 126 10.56 24.51 -4.27
C THR A 126 10.18 23.83 -5.58
N ARG A 127 9.72 22.58 -5.42
CA ARG A 127 8.32 22.15 -5.57
C ARG A 127 7.47 22.92 -6.61
N VAL A 128 6.83 22.14 -7.49
CA VAL A 128 5.69 22.47 -8.37
C VAL A 128 6.05 23.08 -9.73
N LYS A 129 6.49 22.23 -10.68
CA LYS A 129 6.49 22.57 -12.12
C LYS A 129 5.94 21.45 -13.01
N SER A 130 4.92 20.73 -12.57
CA SER A 130 4.22 19.77 -13.46
C SER A 130 2.70 19.92 -13.53
N PHE A 131 2.12 20.98 -12.96
CA PHE A 131 0.68 21.27 -13.10
C PHE A 131 0.38 22.55 -13.90
N GLY A 132 1.39 23.38 -14.22
CA GLY A 132 1.22 24.63 -14.96
C GLY A 132 1.00 24.47 -16.47
N ALA A 133 1.48 23.37 -17.07
CA ALA A 133 1.40 23.17 -18.52
C ALA A 133 0.00 22.78 -19.03
N LEU A 134 -0.92 22.38 -18.15
CA LEU A 134 -2.27 21.96 -18.55
C LEU A 134 -3.31 23.10 -18.50
N VAL A 135 -3.05 24.16 -17.73
CA VAL A 135 -4.00 25.28 -17.59
C VAL A 135 -3.87 26.28 -18.74
N GLU A 136 -2.70 26.42 -19.37
CA GLU A 136 -2.53 27.29 -20.55
C GLU A 136 -3.11 26.69 -21.85
N GLY A 137 -3.32 25.38 -21.93
CA GLY A 137 -3.87 24.74 -23.14
C GLY A 137 -5.36 24.99 -23.36
N LEU A 138 -6.15 25.24 -22.30
CA LEU A 138 -7.60 25.39 -22.41
C LEU A 138 -8.06 26.82 -22.70
N LYS A 139 -7.16 27.81 -22.58
CA LYS A 139 -7.48 29.23 -22.84
C LYS A 139 -7.27 29.66 -24.30
N ALA A 140 -6.72 28.77 -25.13
CA ALA A 140 -6.42 29.05 -26.55
C ALA A 140 -7.56 28.71 -27.52
N LEU A 141 -8.79 28.42 -27.04
CA LEU A 141 -9.94 28.08 -27.90
C LEU A 141 -11.15 29.02 -27.77
N GLU A 142 -11.04 30.16 -27.07
CA GLU A 142 -12.09 31.20 -27.02
C GLU A 142 -11.60 32.55 -27.58
N GLY A 143 -10.85 32.51 -28.68
CA GLY A 143 -10.47 33.69 -29.48
C GLY A 143 -10.68 33.46 -30.96
#